data_AF-A0AAV8GEW5-F1
#
_entry.id   AF-A0AAV8GEW5-F1
#
_cell.length_a   1.000
_cell.length_b   1.000
_cell.length_c   1.000
_cell.angle_alpha   90.00
_cell.angle_beta   90.00
_cell.angle_gamma   90.00
#
_symmetry.space_group_name_H-M   'P 1'
#
loop_
_entity.id
_entity.type
_entity.pdbx_description
1 polymer ?
#
loop_
_entity_poly.entity_id
_entity_poly.type
_entity_poly.pdbx_seq_one_letter_code
_entity_poly.pdbx_strand_id
1 'polypeptide(L)'
;MRKEKMAAGGVGAGTTYSMGLNLLLLVAMVATNILSLYHLSSSHRLFSSPTSPPLPLSSSDQAPEHLLRQLHTIRATISHLSHLHTHPSDTSSSSPPPPPELLLLSRLSAISSACASHPTLLRQYMNYTPFSPCPSSSSSLAESLLLRGCHPLPRRRCFSLLPTSNPSSLSNTQDPNFFSVRSTLDLSVPQLLRLARISGAAPINLALDVAGGSGSLADALRRASNTTVLTTTLNLGHPFSQTAASRGFVPLHSPLQSRFPVQDGVLDLVRTGHAVNRWIPIPVLEFLVYDVDRVLRPGGLLWIDHFFCKGVDLDPVYRPLVSRLGYRTIKWAVGDKTDAGGVKNREVYLTALLQKPFAA
;
A
#
# COMPACT_ATOMS: atom_id res chain seq x y z
N MET A 1 68.06 -48.06 36.56
CA MET A 1 69.01 -47.31 35.71
C MET A 1 68.86 -47.83 34.28
N ARG A 2 68.67 -46.92 33.29
CA ARG A 2 68.51 -47.13 31.82
C ARG A 2 67.22 -47.85 31.36
N LYS A 3 66.62 -47.59 30.19
CA LYS A 3 66.41 -46.45 29.26
C LYS A 3 65.53 -47.02 28.11
N GLU A 4 64.86 -46.16 27.35
CA GLU A 4 64.14 -46.40 26.07
C GLU A 4 62.72 -47.02 26.16
N LYS A 5 61.71 -46.66 25.35
CA LYS A 5 61.65 -45.83 24.12
C LYS A 5 60.22 -45.31 23.92
N MET A 6 60.07 -44.06 23.46
CA MET A 6 58.85 -43.52 22.86
C MET A 6 58.66 -44.11 21.45
N ALA A 7 57.42 -44.42 21.08
CA ALA A 7 56.99 -44.62 19.70
C ALA A 7 55.66 -43.87 19.46
N ALA A 8 55.62 -43.18 18.33
CA ALA A 8 54.59 -42.25 17.90
C ALA A 8 53.53 -42.92 17.00
N GLY A 9 52.35 -42.31 16.93
CA GLY A 9 51.32 -42.51 15.91
C GLY A 9 50.02 -41.87 16.39
N GLY A 10 49.31 -40.99 15.67
CA GLY A 10 49.47 -40.36 14.38
C GLY A 10 48.30 -39.39 14.27
N VAL A 11 48.56 -38.11 14.04
CA VAL A 11 47.54 -37.05 13.87
C VAL A 11 47.37 -36.82 12.36
N GLY A 12 46.15 -36.93 11.84
CA GLY A 12 45.92 -36.71 10.41
C GLY A 12 44.46 -36.41 10.03
N ALA A 13 44.29 -35.24 9.39
CA ALA A 13 43.30 -34.96 8.34
C ALA A 13 41.87 -34.48 8.68
N GLY A 14 41.67 -33.66 9.72
CA GLY A 14 40.34 -33.07 10.02
C GLY A 14 40.16 -31.56 9.75
N THR A 15 41.24 -30.77 9.77
CA THR A 15 41.12 -29.30 9.98
C THR A 15 41.41 -28.41 8.76
N THR A 16 41.97 -28.95 7.68
CA THR A 16 42.32 -28.16 6.47
C THR A 16 41.15 -27.97 5.49
N TYR A 17 40.26 -28.95 5.38
CA TYR A 17 39.12 -28.89 4.45
C TYR A 17 38.05 -27.85 4.87
N SER A 18 37.79 -27.73 6.18
CA SER A 18 36.80 -26.79 6.70
C SER A 18 37.21 -25.32 6.49
N MET A 19 38.49 -25.00 6.69
CA MET A 19 39.01 -23.64 6.48
C MET A 19 39.00 -23.25 4.98
N GLY A 20 39.33 -24.19 4.08
CA GLY A 20 39.30 -23.96 2.63
C GLY A 20 37.90 -23.74 2.09
N LEU A 21 36.91 -24.51 2.56
CA LEU A 21 35.51 -24.34 2.16
C LEU A 21 34.95 -23.00 2.63
N ASN A 22 35.25 -22.60 3.87
CA ASN A 22 34.81 -21.31 4.41
C ASN A 22 35.45 -20.13 3.66
N LEU A 23 36.72 -20.24 3.28
CA LEU A 23 37.38 -19.23 2.45
C LEU A 23 36.76 -19.16 1.04
N LEU A 24 36.45 -20.31 0.42
CA LEU A 24 35.80 -20.37 -0.88
C LEU A 24 34.41 -19.72 -0.85
N LEU A 25 33.62 -20.01 0.19
CA LEU A 25 32.30 -19.41 0.41
C LEU A 25 32.39 -17.90 0.62
N LEU A 26 33.38 -17.44 1.39
CA LEU A 26 33.63 -16.01 1.60
C LEU A 26 34.00 -15.32 0.28
N VAL A 27 34.90 -15.91 -0.51
CA VAL A 27 35.30 -15.37 -1.82
C VAL A 27 34.11 -15.35 -2.79
N ALA A 28 33.27 -16.39 -2.80
CA ALA A 28 32.06 -16.43 -3.63
C ALA A 28 31.04 -15.36 -3.22
N MET A 29 30.84 -15.15 -1.91
CA MET A 29 29.95 -14.10 -1.38
C MET A 29 30.47 -12.70 -1.73
N VAL A 30 31.78 -12.46 -1.58
CA VAL A 30 32.40 -11.18 -1.92
C VAL A 30 32.34 -10.95 -3.44
N ALA A 31 32.63 -11.96 -4.26
CA ALA A 31 32.57 -11.85 -5.71
C ALA A 31 31.15 -11.58 -6.24
N THR A 32 30.14 -12.26 -5.69
CA THR A 32 28.72 -12.02 -6.05
C THR A 32 28.26 -10.63 -5.62
N ASN A 33 28.69 -10.13 -4.46
CA ASN A 33 28.41 -8.76 -4.02
C ASN A 33 29.14 -7.72 -4.89
N ILE A 34 30.41 -7.93 -5.26
CA ILE A 34 31.16 -7.03 -6.14
C ILE A 34 30.55 -7.02 -7.55
N LEU A 35 30.16 -8.18 -8.08
CA LEU A 35 29.50 -8.28 -9.38
C LEU A 35 28.14 -7.57 -9.37
N SER A 36 27.38 -7.70 -8.28
CA SER A 36 26.13 -6.95 -8.07
C SER A 36 26.39 -5.44 -8.01
N LEU A 37 27.44 -5.02 -7.31
CA LEU A 37 27.85 -3.62 -7.22
C LEU A 37 28.30 -3.05 -8.57
N TYR A 38 29.00 -3.85 -9.38
CA TYR A 38 29.42 -3.49 -10.73
C TYR A 38 28.23 -3.34 -11.68
N HIS A 39 27.24 -4.24 -11.62
CA HIS A 39 26.00 -4.11 -12.39
C HIS A 39 25.16 -2.90 -11.96
N LEU A 40 25.07 -2.60 -10.64
CA LEU A 40 24.41 -1.39 -10.15
C LEU A 40 25.17 -0.12 -10.58
N SER A 41 26.50 -0.12 -10.52
CA SER A 41 27.34 1.01 -10.91
C SER A 41 27.33 1.26 -12.43
N SER A 42 27.31 0.19 -13.24
CA SER A 42 27.16 0.26 -14.69
C SER A 42 25.80 0.83 -15.09
N SER A 43 24.75 0.51 -14.34
CA SER A 43 23.42 1.10 -14.53
C SER A 43 23.40 2.60 -14.22
N HIS A 44 24.30 3.07 -13.33
CA HIS A 44 24.42 4.48 -12.97
C HIS A 44 25.11 5.34 -14.06
N ARG A 45 25.94 4.74 -14.93
CA ARG A 45 26.56 5.45 -16.07
C ARG A 45 25.58 5.74 -17.22
N LEU A 46 24.43 5.06 -17.28
CA LEU A 46 23.34 5.38 -18.21
C LEU A 46 22.52 6.61 -17.77
N PHE A 47 22.70 7.10 -16.53
CA PHE A 47 21.98 8.26 -15.97
C PHE A 47 22.87 9.49 -15.72
N SER A 48 24.11 9.49 -16.22
CA SER A 48 24.93 10.70 -16.24
C SER A 48 24.51 11.60 -17.40
N SER A 49 23.74 12.65 -17.11
CA SER A 49 23.44 13.72 -18.06
C SER A 49 24.74 14.35 -18.58
N PRO A 50 24.90 14.59 -19.90
CA PRO A 50 26.03 15.35 -20.42
C PRO A 50 25.88 16.84 -20.07
N THR A 51 26.89 17.40 -19.44
CA THR A 51 27.03 18.84 -19.20
C THR A 51 27.63 19.50 -20.45
N SER A 52 26.81 19.99 -21.37
CA SER A 52 27.16 21.02 -22.39
C SER A 52 25.95 21.39 -23.27
N PRO A 53 25.88 22.62 -23.82
CA PRO A 53 24.74 23.10 -24.60
C PRO A 53 24.74 22.53 -26.04
N PRO A 54 23.59 22.46 -26.72
CA PRO A 54 23.49 21.81 -28.03
C PRO A 54 23.90 22.77 -29.16
N LEU A 55 24.72 22.27 -30.09
CA LEU A 55 24.94 22.81 -31.44
C LEU A 55 24.28 21.86 -32.47
N PRO A 56 23.94 22.35 -33.68
CA PRO A 56 22.85 21.77 -34.49
C PRO A 56 23.23 20.47 -35.20
N LEU A 57 22.19 19.68 -35.47
CA LEU A 57 22.23 18.36 -36.07
C LEU A 57 22.94 18.34 -37.44
N SER A 58 23.89 17.40 -37.57
CA SER A 58 24.32 16.84 -38.84
C SER A 58 24.00 15.34 -38.88
N SER A 59 23.41 14.91 -39.98
CA SER A 59 22.92 13.57 -40.28
C SER A 59 24.06 12.56 -40.46
N SER A 60 24.43 11.85 -39.40
CA SER A 60 24.97 10.48 -39.44
C SER A 60 25.17 9.95 -38.02
N ASP A 61 24.19 9.22 -37.48
CA ASP A 61 24.47 8.34 -36.34
C ASP A 61 23.49 7.15 -36.37
N GLN A 62 23.81 6.19 -37.23
CA GLN A 62 23.27 4.84 -37.09
C GLN A 62 23.83 4.26 -35.79
N ALA A 63 22.93 3.83 -34.91
CA ALA A 63 23.30 3.08 -33.71
C ALA A 63 24.31 1.98 -34.08
N PRO A 64 25.43 1.83 -33.34
CA PRO A 64 26.47 0.89 -33.72
C PRO A 64 25.89 -0.53 -33.87
N GLU A 65 25.94 -1.09 -35.07
CA GLU A 65 25.40 -2.41 -35.44
C GLU A 65 25.82 -3.53 -34.48
N HIS A 66 27.00 -3.41 -33.87
CA HIS A 66 27.48 -4.37 -32.86
C HIS A 66 26.62 -4.41 -31.60
N LEU A 67 26.07 -3.26 -31.19
CA LEU A 67 25.26 -3.06 -29.99
C LEU A 67 23.84 -3.57 -30.23
N LEU A 68 23.30 -3.34 -31.43
CA LEU A 68 22.05 -3.94 -31.91
C LEU A 68 22.17 -5.47 -31.98
N ARG A 69 23.27 -6.00 -32.54
CA ARG A 69 23.53 -7.45 -32.56
C ARG A 69 23.64 -8.02 -31.16
N GLN A 70 24.34 -7.35 -30.23
CA GLN A 70 24.41 -7.79 -28.84
C GLN A 70 23.03 -7.82 -28.16
N LEU A 71 22.18 -6.81 -28.40
CA LEU A 71 20.82 -6.79 -27.86
C LEU A 71 19.95 -7.90 -28.44
N HIS A 72 20.07 -8.18 -29.74
CA HIS A 72 19.37 -9.31 -30.38
C HIS A 72 19.86 -10.65 -29.84
N THR A 73 21.16 -10.81 -29.61
CA THR A 73 21.72 -12.01 -28.98
C THR A 73 21.23 -12.17 -27.56
N ILE A 74 21.28 -11.13 -26.72
CA ILE A 74 20.77 -11.16 -25.33
C ILE A 74 19.28 -11.53 -25.31
N ARG A 75 18.48 -10.93 -26.19
CA ARG A 75 17.05 -11.23 -26.32
C ARG A 75 16.80 -12.68 -26.76
N ALA A 76 17.59 -13.19 -27.69
CA ALA A 76 17.53 -14.58 -28.13
C ALA A 76 17.92 -15.54 -26.99
N THR A 77 18.99 -15.24 -26.24
CA THR A 77 19.42 -16.05 -25.09
C THR A 77 18.38 -16.06 -23.96
N ILE A 78 17.75 -14.92 -23.66
CA ILE A 78 16.65 -14.85 -22.69
C ILE A 78 15.45 -15.68 -23.15
N SER A 79 15.08 -15.59 -24.43
CA SER A 79 13.99 -16.41 -24.98
C SER A 79 14.30 -17.91 -24.94
N HIS A 80 15.56 -18.28 -25.21
CA HIS A 80 16.02 -19.67 -25.16
C HIS A 80 16.09 -20.19 -23.72
N LEU A 81 16.52 -19.36 -22.76
CA LEU A 81 16.51 -19.70 -21.33
C LEU A 81 15.08 -19.82 -20.77
N SER A 82 14.13 -19.00 -21.25
CA SER A 82 12.71 -19.16 -20.89
C SER A 82 12.10 -20.44 -21.47
N HIS A 83 12.54 -20.86 -22.66
CA HIS A 83 12.16 -22.14 -23.26
C HIS A 83 12.82 -23.35 -22.56
N LEU A 84 14.05 -23.20 -22.05
CA LEU A 84 14.69 -24.24 -21.22
C LEU A 84 14.04 -24.40 -19.84
N HIS A 85 13.35 -23.38 -19.33
CA HIS A 85 12.49 -23.49 -18.14
C HIS A 85 11.13 -24.14 -18.44
N THR A 86 10.84 -24.40 -19.71
CA THR A 86 9.61 -25.05 -20.19
C THR A 86 9.96 -26.23 -21.09
N HIS A 87 10.56 -27.28 -20.52
CA HIS A 87 10.41 -28.61 -21.10
C HIS A 87 9.97 -29.64 -20.05
N PRO A 88 9.10 -30.59 -20.45
CA PRO A 88 8.33 -31.43 -19.54
C PRO A 88 9.15 -32.64 -19.11
N SER A 89 9.32 -32.80 -17.81
CA SER A 89 9.64 -34.09 -17.21
C SER A 89 8.40 -34.56 -16.47
N ASP A 90 7.78 -35.61 -17.00
CA ASP A 90 6.67 -36.35 -16.42
C ASP A 90 6.90 -36.66 -14.94
N THR A 91 6.05 -36.08 -14.09
CA THR A 91 5.41 -36.75 -12.94
C THR A 91 4.35 -35.81 -12.38
N SER A 92 3.10 -36.18 -12.63
CA SER A 92 1.86 -35.75 -11.97
C SER A 92 2.00 -34.79 -10.77
N SER A 93 2.02 -33.48 -11.05
CA SER A 93 1.45 -32.46 -10.16
C SER A 93 1.33 -31.14 -10.93
N SER A 94 0.28 -30.99 -11.74
CA SER A 94 -0.09 -29.67 -12.23
C SER A 94 -0.56 -28.86 -11.02
N SER A 95 0.33 -28.07 -10.42
CA SER A 95 -0.11 -27.02 -9.53
C SER A 95 -1.09 -26.16 -10.33
N PRO A 96 -2.32 -25.95 -9.82
CA PRO A 96 -3.28 -25.13 -10.53
C PRO A 96 -2.66 -23.75 -10.77
N PRO A 97 -2.94 -23.11 -11.93
CA PRO A 97 -2.48 -21.74 -12.16
C PRO A 97 -2.91 -20.87 -10.97
N PRO A 98 -2.06 -19.93 -10.52
CA PRO A 98 -2.38 -19.10 -9.38
C PRO A 98 -3.75 -18.44 -9.63
N PRO A 99 -4.65 -18.42 -8.63
CA PRO A 99 -5.95 -17.79 -8.76
C PRO A 99 -5.80 -16.42 -9.42
N PRO A 100 -6.66 -16.07 -10.41
CA PRO A 100 -6.55 -14.81 -11.15
C PRO A 100 -6.56 -13.57 -10.22
N GLU A 101 -7.16 -13.69 -9.04
CA GLU A 101 -7.11 -12.68 -7.98
C GLU A 101 -5.68 -12.45 -7.45
N LEU A 102 -4.87 -13.49 -7.24
CA LEU A 102 -3.47 -13.33 -6.82
C LEU A 102 -2.63 -12.64 -7.90
N LEU A 103 -2.92 -12.90 -9.17
CA LEU A 103 -2.29 -12.20 -10.30
C LEU A 103 -2.70 -10.72 -10.33
N LEU A 104 -3.96 -10.40 -10.01
CA LEU A 104 -4.43 -9.02 -9.90
C LEU A 104 -3.78 -8.28 -8.73
N LEU A 105 -3.72 -8.90 -7.55
CA LEU A 105 -3.06 -8.34 -6.37
C LEU A 105 -1.55 -8.14 -6.58
N SER A 106 -0.88 -9.03 -7.32
CA SER A 106 0.55 -8.87 -7.65
C SER A 106 0.85 -7.66 -8.53
N ARG A 107 -0.13 -7.15 -9.29
CA ARG A 107 -0.01 -5.94 -10.11
C ARG A 107 -0.21 -4.64 -9.31
N LEU A 108 -0.75 -4.74 -8.09
CA LEU A 108 -0.80 -3.66 -7.12
C LEU A 108 0.51 -3.61 -6.31
N SER A 109 1.63 -3.93 -6.98
CA SER A 109 2.92 -4.33 -6.41
C SER A 109 3.48 -3.39 -5.35
N ALA A 110 4.38 -3.97 -4.54
CA ALA A 110 5.13 -3.36 -3.44
C ALA A 110 5.42 -1.86 -3.64
N ILE A 111 5.13 -1.13 -2.56
CA ILE A 111 5.45 0.27 -2.26
C ILE A 111 6.54 0.79 -3.22
N SER A 112 6.20 1.82 -4.02
CA SER A 112 7.09 2.61 -4.90
C SER A 112 7.38 2.13 -6.33
N SER A 113 6.98 0.92 -6.74
CA SER A 113 7.24 0.43 -8.12
C SER A 113 6.63 1.31 -9.24
N ALA A 114 5.47 1.94 -8.99
CA ALA A 114 4.85 2.85 -9.96
C ALA A 114 5.55 4.23 -10.07
N CYS A 115 6.59 4.52 -9.28
CA CYS A 115 7.35 5.76 -9.44
C CYS A 115 8.10 5.81 -10.77
N ALA A 116 8.55 4.66 -11.29
CA ALA A 116 9.29 4.57 -12.54
C ALA A 116 8.46 5.01 -13.76
N SER A 117 7.14 4.85 -13.73
CA SER A 117 6.24 5.29 -14.80
C SER A 117 5.91 6.78 -14.76
N HIS A 118 6.38 7.52 -13.74
CA HIS A 118 6.08 8.94 -13.55
C HIS A 118 7.35 9.82 -13.39
N PRO A 119 8.32 9.76 -14.33
CA PRO A 119 9.62 10.39 -14.17
C PRO A 119 9.57 11.93 -14.11
N THR A 120 8.63 12.56 -14.83
CA THR A 120 8.44 14.03 -14.81
C THR A 120 7.92 14.51 -13.47
N LEU A 121 6.89 13.85 -12.94
CA LEU A 121 6.30 14.18 -11.64
C LEU A 121 7.31 13.91 -10.52
N LEU A 122 8.06 12.79 -10.62
CA LEU A 122 9.14 12.48 -9.70
C LEU A 122 10.22 13.56 -9.76
N ARG A 123 10.67 14.01 -10.94
CA ARG A 123 11.65 15.10 -11.07
C ARG A 123 11.17 16.43 -10.46
N GLN A 124 9.90 16.79 -10.67
CA GLN A 124 9.31 17.99 -10.06
C GLN A 124 9.26 17.88 -8.54
N TYR A 125 8.80 16.74 -8.02
CA TYR A 125 8.88 16.44 -6.60
C TYR A 125 10.34 16.54 -6.14
N MET A 126 11.29 16.09 -6.97
CA MET A 126 12.74 16.12 -6.75
C MET A 126 13.48 17.45 -6.86
N ASN A 127 12.77 18.50 -7.26
CA ASN A 127 13.34 19.83 -7.37
C ASN A 127 13.17 20.63 -6.06
N TYR A 128 14.17 20.58 -5.18
CA TYR A 128 14.27 21.44 -4.01
C TYR A 128 15.74 21.64 -3.61
N THR A 129 16.02 22.69 -2.83
CA THR A 129 17.34 22.93 -2.23
C THR A 129 17.51 22.06 -0.97
N PRO A 130 18.51 21.17 -0.88
CA PRO A 130 18.81 20.47 0.36
C PRO A 130 19.08 21.45 1.51
N PHE A 131 18.67 21.08 2.72
CA PHE A 131 18.81 21.88 3.95
C PHE A 131 18.10 23.25 3.91
N SER A 132 17.10 23.43 3.05
CA SER A 132 16.18 24.57 3.06
C SER A 132 14.78 24.14 3.51
N PRO A 133 13.84 25.06 3.78
CA PRO A 133 12.43 24.72 3.91
C PRO A 133 11.92 23.99 2.66
N CYS A 134 11.04 23.00 2.84
CA CYS A 134 10.43 22.30 1.72
C CYS A 134 9.52 23.24 0.91
N PRO A 135 9.47 23.12 -0.43
CA PRO A 135 8.58 23.92 -1.26
C PRO A 135 7.11 23.78 -0.83
N SER A 136 6.31 24.83 -0.96
CA SER A 136 4.87 24.79 -0.66
C SER A 136 4.12 23.76 -1.51
N SER A 137 4.58 23.50 -2.73
CA SER A 137 4.05 22.47 -3.66
C SER A 137 4.44 21.04 -3.28
N SER A 138 5.33 20.82 -2.31
CA SER A 138 5.82 19.48 -1.96
C SER A 138 4.72 18.53 -1.49
N SER A 139 3.70 19.05 -0.78
CA SER A 139 2.55 18.26 -0.31
C SER A 139 1.70 17.76 -1.48
N SER A 140 1.31 18.64 -2.40
CA SER A 140 0.45 18.28 -3.54
C SER A 140 1.17 17.37 -4.55
N LEU A 141 2.48 17.57 -4.74
CA LEU A 141 3.31 16.68 -5.57
C LEU A 141 3.45 15.28 -4.94
N ALA A 142 3.69 15.20 -3.62
CA ALA A 142 3.75 13.92 -2.90
C ALA A 142 2.43 13.16 -3.02
N GLU A 143 1.31 13.85 -2.84
CA GLU A 143 -0.03 13.28 -2.94
C GLU A 143 -0.36 12.81 -4.36
N SER A 144 0.04 13.59 -5.37
CA SER A 144 -0.12 13.21 -6.79
C SER A 144 0.66 11.95 -7.14
N LEU A 145 1.84 11.75 -6.53
CA LEU A 145 2.62 10.51 -6.66
C LEU A 145 1.92 9.35 -5.94
N LEU A 146 1.48 9.57 -4.70
CA LEU A 146 0.77 8.56 -3.90
C LEU A 146 -0.47 8.02 -4.61
N LEU A 147 -1.30 8.91 -5.17
CA LEU A 147 -2.49 8.54 -5.94
C LEU A 147 -2.18 7.72 -7.20
N ARG A 148 -0.95 7.83 -7.72
CA ARG A 148 -0.45 7.05 -8.86
C ARG A 148 0.25 5.75 -8.44
N GLY A 149 0.16 5.37 -7.16
CA GLY A 149 0.85 4.20 -6.61
C GLY A 149 2.36 4.41 -6.40
N CYS A 150 2.86 5.62 -6.65
CA CYS A 150 4.23 5.99 -6.33
C CYS A 150 4.27 6.47 -4.88
N HIS A 151 4.61 5.58 -3.94
CA HIS A 151 5.00 6.02 -2.61
C HIS A 151 6.39 6.65 -2.74
N PRO A 152 6.53 7.99 -2.68
CA PRO A 152 7.83 8.60 -2.88
C PRO A 152 8.79 8.04 -1.84
N LEU A 153 10.01 7.70 -2.27
CA LEU A 153 11.10 7.32 -1.36
C LEU A 153 11.18 8.32 -0.20
N PRO A 154 11.65 7.91 1.00
CA PRO A 154 11.84 8.82 2.11
C PRO A 154 12.70 10.00 1.66
N ARG A 155 12.05 11.12 1.41
CA ARG A 155 12.67 12.43 1.39
C ARG A 155 12.38 12.98 2.76
N ARG A 156 13.30 13.71 3.37
CA ARG A 156 13.41 15.12 3.07
C ARG A 156 14.77 15.57 3.57
N ARG A 157 15.65 15.97 2.64
CA ARG A 157 16.80 16.82 3.02
C ARG A 157 16.35 18.27 3.30
N CYS A 158 15.10 18.61 2.97
CA CYS A 158 14.49 19.90 3.29
C CYS A 158 13.73 19.82 4.63
N PHE A 159 13.51 20.96 5.27
CA PHE A 159 12.82 21.06 6.56
C PHE A 159 11.31 21.24 6.34
N SER A 160 10.49 20.39 6.96
CA SER A 160 9.04 20.54 6.94
C SER A 160 8.64 21.89 7.55
N LEU A 161 7.74 22.61 6.89
CA LEU A 161 7.19 23.86 7.42
C LEU A 161 6.26 23.56 8.60
N LEU A 162 6.32 24.41 9.62
CA LEU A 162 5.29 24.45 10.66
C LEU A 162 3.97 24.87 10.01
N PRO A 163 2.83 24.25 10.38
CA PRO A 163 1.53 24.70 9.90
C PRO A 163 1.30 26.17 10.31
N THR A 164 1.12 27.06 9.34
CA THR A 164 0.80 28.48 9.58
C THR A 164 -0.70 28.74 9.69
N SER A 165 -1.53 27.77 9.32
CA SER A 165 -2.99 27.88 9.36
C SER A 165 -3.51 27.63 10.77
N ASN A 166 -4.26 28.59 11.32
CA ASN A 166 -5.08 28.36 12.50
C ASN A 166 -6.03 27.17 12.24
N PRO A 167 -5.99 26.11 13.08
CA PRO A 167 -6.84 24.92 12.91
C PRO A 167 -8.34 25.23 13.00
N SER A 168 -8.70 26.41 13.50
CA SER A 168 -10.07 26.92 13.57
C SER A 168 -10.70 27.22 12.19
N SER A 169 -9.94 27.34 11.10
CA SER A 169 -10.50 27.60 9.76
C SER A 169 -11.20 26.40 9.11
N LEU A 170 -10.94 25.17 9.56
CA LEU A 170 -11.63 23.96 9.09
C LEU A 170 -12.96 23.70 9.81
N SER A 171 -13.33 24.52 10.79
CA SER A 171 -14.62 24.42 11.47
C SER A 171 -15.84 24.61 10.54
N ASN A 172 -15.63 25.18 9.34
CA ASN A 172 -16.67 25.35 8.32
C ASN A 172 -16.75 24.22 7.29
N THR A 173 -15.79 23.28 7.26
CA THR A 173 -15.97 22.02 6.55
C THR A 173 -16.80 21.12 7.45
N GLN A 174 -17.98 20.72 6.98
CA GLN A 174 -18.96 19.92 7.71
C GLN A 174 -18.36 18.60 8.19
N ASP A 175 -17.72 18.62 9.36
CA ASP A 175 -17.30 17.41 10.05
C ASP A 175 -18.57 16.57 10.32
N PRO A 176 -18.64 15.31 9.88
CA PRO A 176 -19.81 14.48 10.12
C PRO A 176 -20.04 14.34 11.63
N ASN A 177 -21.25 14.66 12.08
CA ASN A 177 -21.63 14.51 13.47
C ASN A 177 -21.99 13.06 13.77
N PHE A 178 -21.01 12.30 14.23
CA PHE A 178 -21.19 10.89 14.60
C PHE A 178 -22.00 10.66 15.89
N PHE A 179 -22.62 11.69 16.49
CA PHE A 179 -23.53 11.55 17.64
C PHE A 179 -25.00 11.71 17.26
N SER A 180 -25.30 12.34 16.12
CA SER A 180 -26.68 12.55 15.66
C SER A 180 -27.09 11.54 14.60
N VAL A 181 -28.36 11.14 14.61
CA VAL A 181 -28.99 10.33 13.56
C VAL A 181 -30.03 11.20 12.88
N ARG A 182 -29.93 11.38 11.56
CA ARG A 182 -30.86 12.19 10.75
C ARG A 182 -31.64 11.34 9.77
N SER A 183 -31.11 10.18 9.41
CA SER A 183 -31.68 9.25 8.45
C SER A 183 -31.41 7.80 8.85
N THR A 184 -32.04 6.86 8.15
CA THR A 184 -31.79 5.43 8.32
C THR A 184 -30.38 5.01 7.90
N LEU A 185 -29.69 5.83 7.09
CA LEU A 185 -28.31 5.61 6.67
C LEU A 185 -27.30 5.96 7.75
N ASP A 186 -27.66 6.84 8.69
CA ASP A 186 -26.74 7.25 9.75
C ASP A 186 -26.52 6.11 10.75
N LEU A 187 -25.27 5.97 11.18
CA LEU A 187 -24.88 5.11 12.29
C LEU A 187 -24.06 5.93 13.28
N SER A 188 -24.68 6.35 14.38
CA SER A 188 -23.98 7.12 15.42
C SER A 188 -23.03 6.23 16.23
N VAL A 189 -22.00 6.78 16.86
CA VAL A 189 -21.08 6.02 17.73
C VAL A 189 -21.83 5.29 18.86
N PRO A 190 -22.79 5.91 19.58
CA PRO A 190 -23.56 5.17 20.58
C PRO A 190 -24.33 3.98 19.98
N GLN A 191 -24.88 4.14 18.78
CA GLN A 191 -25.60 3.07 18.09
C GLN A 191 -24.62 1.99 17.61
N LEU A 192 -23.46 2.34 17.06
CA LEU A 192 -22.40 1.41 16.68
C LEU A 192 -21.98 0.55 17.86
N LEU A 193 -21.64 1.17 19.00
CA LEU A 193 -21.20 0.46 20.20
C LEU A 193 -22.31 -0.46 20.75
N ARG A 194 -23.56 -0.01 20.71
CA ARG A 194 -24.72 -0.85 21.07
C ARG A 194 -24.87 -2.05 20.14
N LEU A 195 -24.82 -1.83 18.81
CA LEU A 195 -24.95 -2.89 17.80
C LEU A 195 -23.80 -3.89 17.90
N ALA A 196 -22.56 -3.42 18.10
CA ALA A 196 -21.39 -4.25 18.33
C ALA A 196 -21.62 -5.20 19.52
N ARG A 197 -22.06 -4.65 20.67
CA ARG A 197 -22.30 -5.43 21.89
C ARG A 197 -23.40 -6.49 21.71
N ILE A 198 -24.56 -6.13 21.14
CA ILE A 198 -25.67 -7.09 20.97
C ILE A 198 -25.36 -8.17 19.93
N SER A 199 -24.44 -7.88 19.01
CA SER A 199 -23.97 -8.84 18.01
C SER A 199 -22.86 -9.76 18.55
N GLY A 200 -22.44 -9.60 19.81
CA GLY A 200 -21.36 -10.40 20.39
C GLY A 200 -19.98 -10.02 19.86
N ALA A 201 -19.80 -8.81 19.30
CA ALA A 201 -18.47 -8.28 19.04
C ALA A 201 -17.79 -7.89 20.35
N ALA A 202 -16.49 -8.14 20.45
CA ALA A 202 -15.69 -7.67 21.57
C ALA A 202 -15.55 -6.12 21.55
N PRO A 203 -15.15 -5.49 22.67
CA PRO A 203 -15.00 -4.04 22.74
C PRO A 203 -14.07 -3.48 21.64
N ILE A 204 -14.43 -2.30 21.11
CA ILE A 204 -13.69 -1.61 20.06
C ILE A 204 -12.60 -0.75 20.70
N ASN A 205 -11.38 -1.27 20.77
CA ASN A 205 -10.21 -0.61 21.35
C ASN A 205 -9.27 -0.04 20.29
N LEU A 206 -9.14 -0.72 19.15
CA LEU A 206 -8.29 -0.29 18.03
C LEU A 206 -9.09 -0.28 16.72
N ALA A 207 -9.13 0.88 16.07
CA ALA A 207 -9.87 1.07 14.82
C ALA A 207 -9.02 1.72 13.72
N LEU A 208 -9.45 1.54 12.48
CA LEU A 208 -8.94 2.22 11.31
C LEU A 208 -10.07 2.96 10.59
N ASP A 209 -9.90 4.27 10.40
CA ASP A 209 -10.81 5.13 9.65
C ASP A 209 -10.22 5.39 8.26
N VAL A 210 -10.77 4.73 7.25
CA VAL A 210 -10.36 4.86 5.86
C VAL A 210 -10.97 6.12 5.26
N ALA A 211 -10.11 7.03 4.77
CA ALA A 211 -10.50 8.37 4.35
C ALA A 211 -11.24 9.16 5.45
N GLY A 212 -10.69 9.17 6.66
CA GLY A 212 -11.27 9.83 7.84
C GLY A 212 -11.09 11.35 7.92
N GLY A 213 -10.43 11.96 6.93
CA GLY A 213 -10.30 13.41 6.84
C GLY A 213 -9.54 14.01 8.03
N SER A 214 -10.21 14.88 8.77
CA SER A 214 -9.71 15.61 9.94
C SER A 214 -9.69 14.77 11.24
N GLY A 215 -10.07 13.49 11.19
CA GLY A 215 -10.12 12.59 12.35
C GLY A 215 -11.40 12.71 13.20
N SER A 216 -12.53 13.08 12.60
CA SER A 216 -13.79 13.30 13.34
C SER A 216 -14.39 12.02 13.94
N LEU A 217 -14.25 10.87 13.28
CA LEU A 217 -14.63 9.59 13.87
C LEU A 217 -13.68 9.18 14.99
N ALA A 218 -12.37 9.42 14.80
CA ALA A 218 -11.35 9.17 15.82
C ALA A 218 -11.66 9.92 17.13
N ASP A 219 -12.08 11.18 17.00
CA ASP A 219 -12.51 12.00 18.12
C ASP A 219 -13.78 11.47 18.80
N ALA A 220 -14.78 11.09 18.01
CA ALA A 220 -16.03 10.56 18.52
C ALA A 220 -15.84 9.24 19.29
N LEU A 221 -15.05 8.31 18.75
CA LEU A 221 -14.76 7.03 19.40
C LEU A 221 -13.84 7.19 20.61
N ARG A 222 -12.85 8.09 20.56
CA ARG A 222 -12.01 8.40 21.74
C ARG A 222 -12.86 8.91 22.90
N ARG A 223 -13.81 9.81 22.64
CA ARG A 223 -14.73 10.32 23.68
C ARG A 223 -15.71 9.26 24.21
N ALA A 224 -16.21 8.38 23.35
CA ALA A 224 -17.25 7.43 23.72
C ALA A 224 -16.70 6.16 24.40
N SER A 225 -15.52 5.70 24.03
CA SER A 225 -14.99 4.39 24.45
C SER A 225 -13.46 4.34 24.58
N ASN A 226 -12.77 5.48 24.62
CA ASN A 226 -11.30 5.56 24.70
C ASN A 226 -10.58 4.73 23.60
N THR A 227 -11.22 4.60 22.45
CA THR A 227 -10.69 3.82 21.31
C THR A 227 -9.52 4.57 20.67
N THR A 228 -8.46 3.84 20.35
CA THR A 228 -7.37 4.35 19.50
C THR A 228 -7.76 4.17 18.03
N VAL A 229 -7.70 5.25 17.25
CA VAL A 229 -8.10 5.23 15.84
C VAL A 229 -6.96 5.70 14.95
N LEU A 230 -6.50 4.83 14.07
CA LEU A 230 -5.62 5.18 12.96
C LEU A 230 -6.47 5.81 11.86
N THR A 231 -6.07 6.97 11.34
CA THR A 231 -6.86 7.69 10.33
C THR A 231 -6.09 7.76 9.04
N THR A 232 -6.54 7.07 7.99
CA THR A 232 -5.96 7.32 6.65
C THR A 232 -6.60 8.58 6.07
N THR A 233 -5.78 9.47 5.52
CA THR A 233 -6.28 10.72 4.97
C THR A 233 -5.35 11.24 3.89
N LEU A 234 -5.92 11.94 2.92
CA LEU A 234 -5.27 12.66 1.85
C LEU A 234 -5.70 14.12 1.96
N ASN A 235 -4.81 15.06 1.66
CA ASN A 235 -5.09 16.47 1.91
C ASN A 235 -5.99 17.07 0.81
N LEU A 236 -5.79 16.71 -0.47
CA LEU A 236 -6.63 17.12 -1.60
C LEU A 236 -6.90 18.64 -1.65
N GLY A 237 -5.91 19.45 -1.25
CA GLY A 237 -6.03 20.91 -1.17
C GLY A 237 -6.48 21.46 0.19
N HIS A 238 -6.83 20.59 1.15
CA HIS A 238 -7.22 20.93 2.52
C HIS A 238 -6.22 20.35 3.55
N PRO A 239 -6.00 21.00 4.71
CA PRO A 239 -5.00 20.55 5.69
C PRO A 239 -5.50 19.41 6.59
N PHE A 240 -6.15 18.38 6.04
CA PHE A 240 -6.75 17.29 6.82
C PHE A 240 -5.75 16.57 7.72
N SER A 241 -4.57 16.22 7.19
CA SER A 241 -3.52 15.55 7.95
C SER A 241 -3.01 16.40 9.10
N GLN A 242 -2.76 17.69 8.85
CA GLN A 242 -2.29 18.62 9.88
C GLN A 242 -3.35 18.83 10.96
N THR A 243 -4.62 18.91 10.58
CA THR A 243 -5.71 19.08 11.53
C THR A 243 -5.93 17.83 12.37
N ALA A 244 -5.91 16.64 11.77
CA ALA A 244 -5.95 15.38 12.51
C ALA A 244 -4.79 15.30 13.53
N ALA A 245 -3.57 15.63 13.10
CA ALA A 245 -2.40 15.65 13.98
C ALA A 245 -2.55 16.68 15.13
N SER A 246 -3.04 17.89 14.85
CA SER A 246 -3.26 18.93 15.88
C SER A 246 -4.31 18.55 16.92
N ARG A 247 -5.21 17.61 16.59
CA ARG A 247 -6.21 17.04 17.51
C ARG A 247 -5.69 15.81 18.29
N GLY A 248 -4.45 15.41 18.03
CA GLY A 248 -3.79 14.25 18.64
C GLY A 248 -4.18 12.91 18.00
N PHE A 249 -4.58 12.90 16.72
CA PHE A 249 -4.84 11.67 15.96
C PHE A 249 -3.66 11.34 15.04
N VAL A 250 -3.59 10.09 14.59
CA VAL A 250 -2.50 9.59 13.72
C VAL A 250 -2.95 9.64 12.25
N PRO A 251 -2.52 10.64 11.45
CA PRO A 251 -2.80 10.68 10.01
C PRO A 251 -1.82 9.77 9.25
N LEU A 252 -2.36 8.76 8.57
CA LEU A 252 -1.63 7.85 7.70
C LEU A 252 -1.85 8.26 6.23
N HIS A 253 -0.76 8.53 5.52
CA HIS A 253 -0.80 8.74 4.07
C HIS A 253 -0.82 7.38 3.36
N SER A 254 -2.00 6.77 3.30
CA SER A 254 -2.22 5.46 2.68
C SER A 254 -3.26 5.59 1.56
N PRO A 255 -2.86 5.51 0.29
CA PRO A 255 -3.83 5.41 -0.80
C PRO A 255 -4.59 4.08 -0.74
N LEU A 256 -5.76 4.00 -1.38
CA LEU A 256 -6.65 2.84 -1.29
C LEU A 256 -6.10 1.59 -1.97
N GLN A 257 -5.16 1.78 -2.91
CA GLN A 257 -4.46 0.71 -3.62
C GLN A 257 -3.22 0.17 -2.89
N SER A 258 -2.92 0.65 -1.68
CA SER A 258 -1.79 0.16 -0.89
C SER A 258 -2.26 -0.59 0.35
N ARG A 259 -1.51 -1.63 0.72
CA ARG A 259 -1.75 -2.40 1.93
C ARG A 259 -1.66 -1.50 3.18
N PHE A 260 -2.61 -1.63 4.09
CA PHE A 260 -2.61 -0.94 5.37
C PHE A 260 -1.38 -1.33 6.19
N PRO A 261 -0.64 -0.34 6.75
CA PRO A 261 0.60 -0.56 7.49
C PRO A 261 0.33 -1.04 8.93
N VAL A 262 -0.52 -2.04 9.08
CA VAL A 262 -0.88 -2.67 10.35
C VAL A 262 -0.78 -4.18 10.23
N GLN A 263 -0.50 -4.83 11.36
CA GLN A 263 -0.42 -6.28 11.47
C GLN A 263 -1.77 -6.94 11.13
N ASP A 264 -1.71 -8.17 10.62
CA ASP A 264 -2.89 -8.97 10.30
C ASP A 264 -3.69 -9.28 11.58
N GLY A 265 -5.02 -9.16 11.51
CA GLY A 265 -5.93 -9.57 12.58
C GLY A 265 -5.85 -8.78 13.89
N VAL A 266 -5.46 -7.50 13.86
CA VAL A 266 -5.30 -6.68 15.08
C VAL A 266 -6.39 -5.63 15.30
N LEU A 267 -7.17 -5.31 14.27
CA LEU A 267 -8.19 -4.25 14.36
C LEU A 267 -9.54 -4.81 14.79
N ASP A 268 -10.24 -4.02 15.60
CA ASP A 268 -11.60 -4.31 16.06
C ASP A 268 -12.67 -3.72 15.13
N LEU A 269 -12.33 -2.59 14.49
CA LEU A 269 -13.21 -1.86 13.60
C LEU A 269 -12.40 -1.28 12.43
N VAL A 270 -12.91 -1.45 11.22
CA VAL A 270 -12.49 -0.67 10.05
C VAL A 270 -13.70 0.03 9.48
N ARG A 271 -13.63 1.36 9.34
CA ARG A 271 -14.67 2.16 8.70
C ARG A 271 -14.19 2.66 7.34
N THR A 272 -15.00 2.52 6.30
CA THR A 272 -14.74 3.15 4.99
C THR A 272 -15.58 4.40 4.86
N GLY A 273 -14.94 5.56 4.81
CA GLY A 273 -15.62 6.84 4.71
C GLY A 273 -16.12 7.22 3.33
N HIS A 274 -16.76 8.38 3.24
CA HIS A 274 -17.53 8.81 2.07
C HIS A 274 -16.67 8.99 0.80
N ALA A 275 -15.35 9.20 0.95
CA ALA A 275 -14.43 9.25 -0.17
C ALA A 275 -14.26 7.87 -0.83
N VAL A 276 -14.56 6.78 -0.13
CA VAL A 276 -14.60 5.42 -0.69
C VAL A 276 -15.97 5.21 -1.36
N ASN A 277 -16.03 5.34 -2.68
CA ASN A 277 -17.26 5.18 -3.46
C ASN A 277 -16.96 4.78 -4.92
N ARG A 278 -17.98 4.81 -5.79
CA ARG A 278 -17.91 4.31 -7.18
C ARG A 278 -16.83 4.92 -8.09
N TRP A 279 -16.21 6.06 -7.77
CA TRP A 279 -15.12 6.59 -8.61
C TRP A 279 -13.88 5.69 -8.60
N ILE A 280 -13.77 4.81 -7.60
CA ILE A 280 -12.66 3.89 -7.43
C ILE A 280 -12.88 2.68 -8.36
N PRO A 281 -11.85 2.29 -9.14
CA PRO A 281 -11.92 1.08 -9.98
C PRO A 281 -12.24 -0.17 -9.15
N ILE A 282 -13.09 -1.05 -9.68
CA ILE A 282 -13.51 -2.30 -9.00
C ILE A 282 -12.33 -3.14 -8.48
N PRO A 283 -11.23 -3.35 -9.24
CA PRO A 283 -10.06 -4.08 -8.73
C PRO A 283 -9.44 -3.47 -7.46
N VAL A 284 -9.48 -2.15 -7.32
CA VAL A 284 -8.93 -1.45 -6.15
C VAL A 284 -9.88 -1.56 -4.96
N LEU A 285 -11.21 -1.53 -5.19
CA LEU A 285 -12.19 -1.80 -4.14
C LEU A 285 -12.11 -3.25 -3.65
N GLU A 286 -11.93 -4.21 -4.55
CA GLU A 286 -11.73 -5.61 -4.20
C GLU A 286 -10.46 -5.80 -3.37
N PHE A 287 -9.34 -5.20 -3.78
CA PHE A 287 -8.12 -5.16 -3.00
C PHE A 287 -8.34 -4.55 -1.60
N LEU A 288 -9.02 -3.40 -1.53
CA LEU A 288 -9.33 -2.73 -0.26
C LEU A 288 -10.13 -3.65 0.66
N VAL A 289 -11.16 -4.34 0.14
CA VAL A 289 -11.99 -5.26 0.93
C VAL A 289 -11.19 -6.46 1.44
N TYR A 290 -10.29 -7.03 0.62
CA TYR A 290 -9.38 -8.09 1.08
C TYR A 290 -8.41 -7.60 2.15
N ASP A 291 -7.91 -6.37 2.03
CA ASP A 291 -6.97 -5.83 3.00
C ASP A 291 -7.66 -5.43 4.31
N VAL A 292 -8.90 -4.93 4.24
CA VAL A 292 -9.80 -4.78 5.40
C VAL A 292 -10.00 -6.11 6.11
N ASP A 293 -10.29 -7.19 5.35
CA ASP A 293 -10.46 -8.51 5.95
C ASP A 293 -9.18 -8.96 6.67
N ARG A 294 -8.03 -8.82 6.01
CA ARG A 294 -6.73 -9.19 6.59
C ARG A 294 -6.48 -8.52 7.95
N VAL A 295 -6.76 -7.22 8.07
CA VAL A 295 -6.44 -6.45 9.30
C VAL A 295 -7.47 -6.63 10.41
N LEU A 296 -8.71 -6.98 10.08
CA LEU A 296 -9.75 -7.26 11.05
C LEU A 296 -9.50 -8.60 11.75
N ARG A 297 -9.53 -8.57 13.08
CA ARG A 297 -9.53 -9.80 13.89
C ARG A 297 -10.84 -10.59 13.68
N PRO A 298 -10.87 -11.90 13.93
CA PRO A 298 -12.13 -12.66 13.98
C PRO A 298 -13.16 -12.00 14.89
N GLY A 299 -14.40 -11.84 14.43
CA GLY A 299 -15.45 -11.11 15.14
C GLY A 299 -15.36 -9.58 15.10
N GLY A 300 -14.33 -9.01 14.45
CA GLY A 300 -14.19 -7.58 14.19
C GLY A 300 -15.23 -7.04 13.20
N LEU A 301 -15.34 -5.71 13.14
CA LEU A 301 -16.42 -5.02 12.43
C LEU A 301 -15.92 -4.24 11.21
N LEU A 302 -16.58 -4.42 10.07
CA LEU A 302 -16.47 -3.55 8.91
C LEU A 302 -17.68 -2.62 8.87
N TRP A 303 -17.44 -1.32 8.92
CA TRP A 303 -18.45 -0.28 8.73
C TRP A 303 -18.26 0.40 7.37
N ILE A 304 -19.17 0.13 6.44
CA ILE A 304 -19.28 0.87 5.18
C ILE A 304 -20.18 2.08 5.43
N ASP A 305 -19.64 3.28 5.33
CA ASP A 305 -20.34 4.52 5.69
C ASP A 305 -20.64 5.36 4.46
N HIS A 306 -21.93 5.45 4.09
CA HIS A 306 -22.43 6.22 2.95
C HIS A 306 -21.64 5.98 1.64
N PHE A 307 -21.34 4.73 1.34
CA PHE A 307 -20.80 4.35 0.04
C PHE A 307 -21.85 4.63 -1.03
N PHE A 308 -21.54 5.42 -2.06
CA PHE A 308 -22.49 5.67 -3.14
C PHE A 308 -22.11 4.97 -4.45
N CYS A 309 -23.14 4.48 -5.14
CA CYS A 309 -23.05 3.87 -6.46
C CYS A 309 -24.36 4.06 -7.22
N LYS A 310 -24.44 3.64 -8.49
CA LYS A 310 -25.73 3.56 -9.17
C LYS A 310 -26.55 2.44 -8.54
N GLY A 311 -27.85 2.65 -8.31
CA GLY A 311 -28.71 1.65 -7.68
C GLY A 311 -28.70 0.30 -8.41
N VAL A 312 -28.63 0.33 -9.75
CA VAL A 312 -28.55 -0.87 -10.60
C VAL A 312 -27.28 -1.69 -10.41
N ASP A 313 -26.20 -1.08 -9.91
CA ASP A 313 -24.90 -1.74 -9.72
C ASP A 313 -24.73 -2.28 -8.29
N LEU A 314 -25.56 -1.84 -7.33
CA LEU A 314 -25.41 -2.16 -5.91
C LEU A 314 -25.38 -3.67 -5.65
N ASP A 315 -26.41 -4.38 -6.08
CA ASP A 315 -26.55 -5.83 -5.87
C ASP A 315 -25.69 -6.70 -6.81
N PRO A 316 -25.57 -6.41 -8.14
CA PRO A 316 -24.79 -7.27 -9.02
C PRO A 316 -23.27 -7.01 -8.98
N VAL A 317 -22.82 -5.82 -8.58
CA VAL A 317 -21.39 -5.45 -8.61
C VAL A 317 -20.80 -5.31 -7.21
N TYR A 318 -21.43 -4.51 -6.34
CA TYR A 318 -20.81 -4.13 -5.06
C TYR A 318 -21.10 -5.09 -3.91
N ARG A 319 -22.33 -5.61 -3.79
CA ARG A 319 -22.67 -6.62 -2.76
C ARG A 319 -21.76 -7.86 -2.84
N PRO A 320 -21.43 -8.42 -4.02
CA PRO A 320 -20.55 -9.57 -4.13
C PRO A 320 -19.13 -9.35 -3.58
N LEU A 321 -18.62 -8.11 -3.61
CA LEU A 321 -17.28 -7.80 -3.10
C LEU A 321 -17.15 -8.16 -1.62
N VAL A 322 -18.22 -7.98 -0.84
CA VAL A 322 -18.19 -8.24 0.61
C VAL A 322 -18.82 -9.59 0.97
N SER A 323 -19.82 -10.05 0.22
CA SER A 323 -20.50 -11.32 0.52
C SER A 323 -19.59 -12.55 0.36
N ARG A 324 -18.60 -12.49 -0.54
CA ARG A 324 -17.61 -13.57 -0.75
C ARG A 324 -16.79 -13.90 0.49
N LEU A 325 -16.64 -12.94 1.41
CA LEU A 325 -15.86 -13.10 2.63
C LEU A 325 -16.66 -13.70 3.80
N GLY A 326 -17.95 -14.01 3.61
CA GLY A 326 -18.77 -14.66 4.64
C GLY A 326 -19.11 -13.78 5.85
N TYR A 327 -19.05 -12.45 5.71
CA TYR A 327 -19.39 -11.53 6.80
C TYR A 327 -20.85 -11.65 7.18
N ARG A 328 -21.13 -11.64 8.49
CA ARG A 328 -22.50 -11.54 9.00
C ARG A 328 -22.97 -10.09 8.94
N THR A 329 -24.12 -9.87 8.33
CA THR A 329 -24.72 -8.52 8.25
C THR A 329 -25.42 -8.16 9.56
N ILE A 330 -24.99 -7.07 10.21
CA ILE A 330 -25.65 -6.50 11.40
C ILE A 330 -26.60 -5.36 11.00
N LYS A 331 -26.19 -4.54 10.04
CA LYS A 331 -27.00 -3.45 9.47
C LYS A 331 -26.75 -3.40 7.95
N TRP A 332 -27.82 -3.21 7.20
CA TRP A 332 -27.78 -2.91 5.76
C TRP A 332 -28.88 -1.90 5.46
N ALA A 333 -28.51 -0.65 5.21
CA ALA A 333 -29.43 0.43 4.92
C ALA A 333 -29.07 1.06 3.57
N VAL A 334 -30.07 1.20 2.70
CA VAL A 334 -29.94 1.83 1.39
C VAL A 334 -30.89 3.02 1.35
N GLY A 335 -30.45 4.13 0.78
CA GLY A 335 -31.27 5.32 0.59
C GLY A 335 -30.86 6.08 -0.66
N ASP A 336 -31.83 6.76 -1.27
CA ASP A 336 -31.58 7.52 -2.49
C ASP A 336 -30.64 8.70 -2.23
N LYS A 337 -29.73 8.92 -3.18
CA LYS A 337 -28.88 10.10 -3.18
C LYS A 337 -29.62 11.22 -3.91
N THR A 338 -30.15 12.18 -3.14
CA THR A 338 -31.15 13.16 -3.60
C THR A 338 -30.59 14.47 -4.14
N ASP A 339 -29.27 14.67 -4.12
CA ASP A 339 -28.63 15.81 -4.79
C ASP A 339 -28.72 15.67 -6.32
N ALA A 340 -28.51 16.78 -7.04
CA ALA A 340 -28.69 16.84 -8.49
C ALA A 340 -27.91 15.74 -9.26
N GLY A 341 -26.70 15.41 -8.79
CA GLY A 341 -25.90 14.33 -9.37
C GLY A 341 -26.51 12.94 -9.12
N GLY A 342 -27.05 12.71 -7.93
CA GLY A 342 -27.64 11.42 -7.57
C GLY A 342 -28.96 11.15 -8.27
N VAL A 343 -29.84 12.15 -8.34
CA VAL A 343 -31.12 12.04 -9.07
C VAL A 343 -30.87 11.75 -10.55
N LYS A 344 -29.93 12.47 -11.18
CA LYS A 344 -29.58 12.27 -12.60
C LYS A 344 -29.10 10.86 -12.90
N ASN A 345 -28.27 10.30 -12.01
CA ASN A 345 -27.60 9.02 -12.23
C ASN A 345 -28.30 7.84 -11.53
N ARG A 346 -29.43 8.08 -10.86
CA ARG A 346 -30.12 7.11 -9.98
C ARG A 346 -29.15 6.49 -8.97
N GLU A 347 -28.37 7.35 -8.32
CA GLU A 347 -27.41 6.93 -7.29
C GLU A 347 -28.12 6.65 -5.97
N VAL A 348 -27.58 5.69 -5.23
CA VAL A 348 -27.99 5.35 -3.87
C VAL A 348 -26.78 5.40 -2.96
N TYR A 349 -27.01 5.69 -1.69
CA TYR A 349 -26.07 5.47 -0.60
C TYR A 349 -26.33 4.11 0.06
N LEU A 350 -25.25 3.43 0.45
CA LEU A 350 -25.24 2.24 1.29
C LEU A 350 -24.52 2.58 2.60
N THR A 351 -25.18 2.31 3.72
CA THR A 351 -24.52 2.14 5.01
C THR A 351 -24.69 0.71 5.49
N ALA A 352 -23.58 0.02 5.74
CA ALA A 352 -23.59 -1.35 6.24
C ALA A 352 -22.66 -1.50 7.46
N LEU A 353 -23.09 -2.31 8.42
CA LEU A 353 -22.26 -2.79 9.52
C LEU A 353 -22.21 -4.31 9.43
N LEU A 354 -21.01 -4.84 9.27
CA LEU A 354 -20.75 -6.24 8.97
C LEU A 354 -19.75 -6.79 9.97
N GLN A 355 -19.92 -8.05 10.37
CA GLN A 355 -19.02 -8.71 11.32
C GLN A 355 -18.26 -9.84 10.64
N LYS A 356 -16.93 -9.81 10.78
CA LYS A 356 -16.04 -10.86 10.29
C LYS A 356 -16.38 -12.17 11.00
N PRO A 357 -16.51 -13.30 10.28
CA PRO A 357 -16.79 -14.58 10.91
C PRO A 357 -15.69 -14.99 11.90
N PHE A 358 -16.06 -15.78 12.90
CA PHE A 358 -15.09 -16.52 13.70
C PHE A 358 -14.57 -17.68 12.86
N ALA A 359 -13.26 -17.98 12.94
CA ALA A 359 -12.76 -19.23 12.38
C ALA A 359 -13.52 -20.38 13.07
N ALA A 360 -14.10 -21.26 12.26
CA ALA A 360 -14.82 -22.44 12.72
C ALA A 360 -13.87 -23.46 13.35
#